data_AF-A0A7S0AG76-F1
#
_entry.id   AF-A0A7S0AG76-F1
#
_cell.length_a   1.000
_cell.length_b   1.000
_cell.length_c   1.000
_cell.angle_alpha   90.00
_cell.angle_beta   90.00
_cell.angle_gamma   90.00
#
_symmetry.space_group_name_H-M   'P 1'
#
loop_
_entity.id
_entity.type
_entity.pdbx_description
1 polymer ?
#
loop_
_entity_poly.entity_id
_entity_poly.type
_entity_poly.pdbx_seq_one_letter_code
_entity_poly.pdbx_strand_id
1 'polypeptide(L)'
;GVIHSDLFLVKNLLILREQLSPFDIQLRSVERQLDFSEAGKAVSRFLANRNRRLFSMSTENALVTLLREGVSVQEASVDSKRDLDDALRSACNDFIEHTSVLLAGPLLDFVGQCKLASSSSNASLKTQPFMKGGSVKALVTQTTEGLSDELKEVTTQMALYLDNPATQSILLKPVVRKITRAVDDAQKFIEDAVNGEHGWDEGAREEVMTALKTIETAVKSGSAKQLVR
;
A
#
# COMPACT_ATOMS: atom_id res chain seq x y z
N GLY A 1 -8.56 10.70 14.85
CA GLY A 1 -9.11 9.95 13.72
C GLY A 1 -7.99 9.27 12.98
N VAL A 2 -8.24 8.10 12.38
CA VAL A 2 -7.22 7.29 11.68
C VAL A 2 -6.53 8.11 10.57
N ILE A 3 -7.30 8.89 9.81
CA ILE A 3 -6.78 9.76 8.74
C ILE A 3 -5.78 10.80 9.25
N HIS A 4 -6.01 11.40 10.42
CA HIS A 4 -5.05 12.34 11.01
C HIS A 4 -3.74 11.65 11.38
N SER A 5 -3.80 10.41 11.85
CA SER A 5 -2.60 9.62 12.18
C SER A 5 -1.78 9.35 10.93
N ASP A 6 -2.43 8.92 9.85
CA ASP A 6 -1.76 8.60 8.59
C ASP A 6 -1.15 9.86 7.95
N LEU A 7 -1.90 10.97 7.90
CA LEU A 7 -1.41 12.24 7.38
C LEU A 7 -0.27 12.82 8.22
N PHE A 8 -0.34 12.68 9.54
CA PHE A 8 0.75 13.06 10.44
C PHE A 8 2.00 12.23 10.13
N LEU A 9 1.87 10.90 10.00
CA LEU A 9 2.99 10.03 9.70
C LEU A 9 3.62 10.37 8.34
N VAL A 10 2.80 10.52 7.28
CA VAL A 10 3.26 10.92 5.95
C VAL A 10 3.99 12.26 5.99
N LYS A 11 3.45 13.27 6.69
CA LYS A 11 4.12 14.58 6.85
C LYS A 11 5.49 14.43 7.49
N ASN A 12 5.58 13.71 8.61
CA ASN A 12 6.84 13.55 9.33
C ASN A 12 7.87 12.74 8.53
N LEU A 13 7.46 11.70 7.81
CA LEU A 13 8.35 10.92 6.93
C LEU A 13 8.85 11.76 5.74
N LEU A 14 8.00 12.62 5.16
CA LEU A 14 8.43 13.57 4.12
C LEU A 14 9.44 14.59 4.67
N ILE A 15 9.21 15.11 5.87
CA ILE A 15 10.16 16.02 6.54
C ILE A 15 11.49 15.30 6.80
N LEU A 16 11.45 14.07 7.35
CA LEU A 16 12.65 13.28 7.59
C LEU A 16 13.43 13.02 6.29
N ARG A 17 12.73 12.72 5.19
CA ARG A 17 13.35 12.54 3.87
C ARG A 17 14.04 13.81 3.37
N GLU A 18 13.40 14.97 3.54
CA GLU A 18 13.98 16.26 3.19
C GLU A 18 15.21 16.59 4.06
N GLN A 19 15.11 16.38 5.37
CA GLN A 19 16.21 16.63 6.31
C GLN A 19 17.39 15.67 6.12
N LEU A 20 17.16 14.46 5.59
CA LEU A 20 18.20 13.48 5.28
C LEU A 20 18.86 13.71 3.91
N SER A 21 18.21 14.43 3.00
CA SER A 21 18.77 14.80 1.69
C SER A 21 20.17 15.46 1.75
N PRO A 22 20.48 16.40 2.67
CA PRO A 22 21.82 16.97 2.80
C PRO A 22 22.88 15.99 3.34
N PHE A 23 22.47 14.89 3.99
CA PHE A 23 23.36 13.87 4.55
C PHE A 23 23.60 12.67 3.62
N ASP A 24 22.99 12.65 2.44
CA ASP A 24 23.02 11.54 1.46
C ASP A 24 24.45 11.22 0.96
N ILE A 25 25.39 12.18 1.07
CA ILE A 25 26.81 11.99 0.73
C ILE A 25 27.61 11.42 1.92
N GLN A 26 27.20 11.70 3.17
CA GLN A 26 27.93 11.32 4.38
C GLN A 26 27.44 10.00 5.00
N LEU A 27 26.21 9.56 4.69
CA LEU A 27 25.63 8.28 5.14
C LEU A 27 26.00 7.08 4.23
N ARG A 28 26.70 7.32 3.11
CA ARG A 28 27.39 6.26 2.37
C ARG A 28 28.73 5.90 3.05
N SER A 29 28.81 6.00 4.37
CA SER A 29 29.87 5.35 5.13
C SER A 29 29.56 3.86 5.14
N VAL A 30 30.29 3.08 4.36
CA VAL A 30 30.24 1.61 4.41
C VAL A 30 30.63 1.20 5.83
N GLU A 31 29.65 0.90 6.68
CA GLU A 31 29.92 0.29 7.98
C GLU A 31 30.37 -1.15 7.71
N ARG A 32 31.68 -1.37 7.77
CA ARG A 32 32.27 -2.69 7.60
C ARG A 32 32.08 -3.46 8.89
N GLN A 33 31.05 -4.30 8.93
CA GLN A 33 30.89 -5.27 10.00
C GLN A 33 31.67 -6.54 9.64
N LEU A 34 32.47 -7.03 10.57
CA LEU A 34 33.23 -8.27 10.40
C LEU A 34 32.29 -9.44 10.69
N ASP A 35 32.09 -10.30 9.69
CA ASP A 35 31.28 -11.51 9.81
C ASP A 35 32.18 -12.70 10.19
N PHE A 36 31.93 -13.26 11.37
CA PHE A 36 32.65 -14.41 11.93
C PHE A 36 31.89 -15.74 11.77
N SER A 37 30.80 -15.77 10.98
CA SER A 37 29.97 -16.98 10.82
C SER A 37 30.76 -18.18 10.28
N GLU A 38 31.75 -17.94 9.41
CA GLU A 38 32.65 -18.97 8.89
C GLU A 38 33.94 -19.13 9.72
N ALA A 39 34.19 -18.25 10.70
CA ALA A 39 35.35 -18.32 11.58
C ALA A 39 35.43 -19.65 12.34
N GLY A 40 34.28 -20.17 12.80
CA GLY A 40 34.22 -21.46 13.49
C GLY A 40 34.69 -22.63 12.63
N LYS A 41 34.31 -22.65 11.34
CA LYS A 41 34.75 -23.70 10.40
C LYS A 41 36.21 -23.54 10.02
N ALA A 42 36.68 -22.30 9.83
CA ALA A 42 38.09 -22.00 9.56
C ALA A 42 38.99 -22.41 10.75
N VAL A 43 38.58 -22.13 11.98
CA VAL A 43 39.27 -22.56 13.20
C VAL A 43 39.24 -24.09 13.35
N SER A 44 38.11 -24.73 13.07
CA SER A 44 38.03 -26.20 13.11
C SER A 44 38.94 -26.87 12.07
N ARG A 45 39.04 -26.33 10.85
CA ARG A 45 39.98 -26.82 9.81
C ARG A 45 41.43 -26.56 10.20
N PHE A 46 41.71 -25.41 10.80
CA PHE A 46 43.04 -25.07 11.31
C PHE A 46 43.49 -26.04 12.42
N LEU A 47 42.62 -26.33 13.39
CA LEU A 47 42.91 -27.26 14.48
C LEU A 47 43.05 -28.72 14.00
N ALA A 48 42.28 -29.11 12.99
CA ALA A 48 42.40 -30.43 12.35
C ALA A 48 43.71 -30.59 11.58
N ASN A 49 44.24 -29.51 10.99
CA ASN A 49 45.52 -29.50 10.25
C ASN A 49 46.75 -29.21 11.16
N ARG A 50 46.78 -29.82 12.35
CA ARG A 50 47.81 -29.65 13.40
C ARG A 50 49.28 -29.88 12.97
N ASN A 51 49.54 -30.39 11.76
CA ASN A 51 50.86 -30.82 11.27
C ASN A 51 51.53 -29.84 10.28
N ARG A 52 50.91 -28.70 9.94
CA ARG A 52 51.58 -27.67 9.11
C ARG A 52 52.25 -26.60 9.99
N ARG A 53 53.45 -26.19 9.57
CA ARG A 53 54.32 -25.24 10.29
C ARG A 53 53.59 -23.92 10.52
N LEU A 54 53.12 -23.72 11.76
CA LEU A 54 52.27 -22.59 12.16
C LEU A 54 52.92 -21.21 11.95
N PHE A 55 54.26 -21.15 11.93
CA PHE A 55 55.05 -19.92 11.83
C PHE A 55 56.13 -19.98 10.74
N SER A 56 56.01 -20.86 9.72
CA SER A 56 57.04 -20.87 8.68
C SER A 56 56.90 -19.66 7.76
N MET A 57 57.99 -18.99 7.38
CA MET A 57 58.00 -17.85 6.46
C MET A 57 57.65 -18.22 4.99
N SER A 58 56.82 -19.25 4.78
CA SER A 58 56.34 -19.72 3.49
C SER A 58 54.96 -19.13 3.17
N THR A 59 54.62 -19.04 1.89
CA THR A 59 53.34 -18.55 1.37
C THR A 59 52.13 -19.39 1.79
N GLU A 60 52.33 -20.59 2.34
CA GLU A 60 51.29 -21.48 2.90
C GLU A 60 51.16 -21.40 4.44
N ASN A 61 51.20 -20.21 5.02
CA ASN A 61 51.04 -20.04 6.47
C ASN A 61 49.61 -20.36 6.92
N ALA A 62 49.45 -21.38 7.77
CA ALA A 62 48.16 -21.79 8.30
C ALA A 62 47.45 -20.67 9.09
N LEU A 63 48.20 -19.77 9.75
CA LEU A 63 47.65 -18.59 10.41
C LEU A 63 47.12 -17.53 9.41
N VAL A 64 47.80 -17.36 8.27
CA VAL A 64 47.36 -16.44 7.21
C VAL A 64 46.10 -17.00 6.53
N THR A 65 46.04 -18.32 6.33
CA THR A 65 44.83 -18.99 5.83
C THR A 65 43.66 -18.85 6.80
N LEU A 66 43.89 -19.01 8.11
CA LEU A 66 42.86 -18.80 9.15
C LEU A 66 42.33 -17.36 9.11
N LEU A 67 43.20 -16.35 9.13
CA LEU A 67 42.77 -14.95 9.10
C LEU A 67 42.03 -14.59 7.80
N ARG A 68 42.42 -15.20 6.67
CA ARG A 68 41.79 -14.96 5.36
C ARG A 68 40.45 -15.68 5.18
N GLU A 69 40.30 -16.88 5.73
CA GLU A 69 39.06 -17.68 5.62
C GLU A 69 38.09 -17.44 6.78
N GLY A 70 38.59 -17.03 7.94
CA GLY A 70 37.81 -16.85 9.16
C GLY A 70 37.26 -15.44 9.36
N VAL A 71 37.76 -14.45 8.61
CA VAL A 71 37.25 -13.08 8.65
C VAL A 71 36.74 -12.72 7.27
N SER A 72 35.43 -12.86 7.07
CA SER A 72 34.77 -12.32 5.90
C SER A 72 34.27 -10.92 6.24
N VAL A 73 34.51 -9.95 5.34
CA VAL A 73 33.93 -8.61 5.49
C VAL A 73 32.59 -8.64 4.75
N GLN A 74 31.49 -8.66 5.50
CA GLN A 74 30.18 -8.38 4.91
C GLN A 74 29.94 -6.89 4.95
N GLU A 75 29.84 -6.27 3.78
CA GLU A 75 29.41 -4.87 3.66
C GLU A 75 27.88 -4.83 3.79
N ALA A 76 27.39 -4.73 5.02
CA ALA A 76 25.99 -4.41 5.26
C ALA A 76 25.82 -2.90 5.09
N SER A 77 25.48 -2.45 3.90
CA SER A 77 25.00 -1.09 3.73
C SER A 77 23.67 -0.96 4.48
N VAL A 78 23.67 -0.31 5.64
CA VAL A 78 22.45 0.11 6.32
C VAL A 78 21.79 1.14 5.42
N ASP A 79 20.85 0.71 4.59
CA ASP A 79 20.14 1.57 3.66
C ASP A 79 18.98 2.24 4.41
N SER A 80 19.31 3.06 5.41
CA SER A 80 18.34 3.83 6.20
C SER A 80 17.44 4.69 5.31
N LYS A 81 17.92 5.03 4.10
CA LYS A 81 17.16 5.70 3.05
C LYS A 81 16.11 4.79 2.45
N ARG A 82 16.47 3.56 2.06
CA ARG A 82 15.49 2.57 1.60
C ARG A 82 14.46 2.26 2.67
N ASP A 83 14.87 2.09 3.93
CA ASP A 83 13.94 1.82 5.02
C ASP A 83 12.97 3.00 5.24
N LEU A 84 13.46 4.25 5.11
CA LEU A 84 12.61 5.44 5.13
C LEU A 84 11.65 5.51 3.94
N ASP A 85 12.14 5.24 2.73
CA ASP A 85 11.32 5.25 1.51
C ASP A 85 10.26 4.13 1.54
N ASP A 86 10.58 2.97 2.10
CA ASP A 86 9.66 1.85 2.30
C ASP A 86 8.62 2.17 3.39
N ALA A 87 9.03 2.80 4.50
CA ALA A 87 8.09 3.29 5.52
C ALA A 87 7.14 4.37 4.96
N LEU A 88 7.65 5.30 4.15
CA LEU A 88 6.84 6.33 3.48
C LEU A 88 5.85 5.70 2.50
N ARG A 89 6.30 4.70 1.72
CA ARG A 89 5.41 3.95 0.82
C ARG A 89 4.31 3.23 1.60
N SER A 90 4.65 2.58 2.72
CA SER A 90 3.66 1.92 3.58
C SER A 90 2.64 2.91 4.12
N ALA A 91 3.08 4.02 4.71
CA ALA A 91 2.19 5.05 5.26
C ALA A 91 1.27 5.66 4.20
N CYS A 92 1.76 5.86 2.98
CA CYS A 92 0.93 6.32 1.86
C CYS A 92 -0.12 5.27 1.46
N ASN A 93 0.24 3.98 1.45
CA ASN A 93 -0.70 2.90 1.15
C ASN A 93 -1.78 2.77 2.24
N ASP A 94 -1.40 2.87 3.51
CA ASP A 94 -2.34 2.83 4.63
C ASP A 94 -3.32 4.01 4.56
N PHE A 95 -2.83 5.21 4.28
CA PHE A 95 -3.67 6.38 4.02
C PHE A 95 -4.66 6.13 2.87
N ILE A 96 -4.18 5.58 1.74
CA ILE A 96 -5.03 5.27 0.59
C ILE A 96 -6.12 4.26 0.97
N GLU A 97 -5.77 3.22 1.74
CA GLU A 97 -6.69 2.18 2.18
C GLU A 97 -7.77 2.76 3.08
N HIS A 98 -7.38 3.42 4.17
CA HIS A 98 -8.30 4.00 5.15
C HIS A 98 -9.19 5.08 4.54
N THR A 99 -8.64 5.94 3.68
CA THR A 99 -9.42 6.97 2.99
C THR A 99 -10.43 6.35 2.02
N SER A 100 -10.06 5.29 1.31
CA SER A 100 -10.98 4.60 0.40
C SER A 100 -12.12 3.91 1.16
N VAL A 101 -11.83 3.33 2.32
CA VAL A 101 -12.84 2.71 3.19
C VAL A 101 -13.76 3.76 3.82
N LEU A 102 -13.24 4.94 4.19
CA LEU A 102 -14.10 6.03 4.65
C LEU A 102 -15.09 6.43 3.53
N LEU A 103 -14.55 6.81 2.37
CA LEU A 103 -15.33 7.39 1.27
C LEU A 103 -16.32 6.42 0.61
N ALA A 104 -15.97 5.14 0.53
CA ALA A 104 -16.71 4.16 -0.26
C ALA A 104 -16.75 2.76 0.39
N GLY A 105 -16.63 2.69 1.72
CA GLY A 105 -16.61 1.42 2.47
C GLY A 105 -17.74 0.46 2.11
N PRO A 106 -19.02 0.89 2.14
CA PRO A 106 -20.14 0.04 1.78
C PRO A 106 -20.05 -0.51 0.35
N LEU A 107 -19.57 0.30 -0.60
CA LEU A 107 -19.38 -0.09 -1.99
C LEU A 107 -18.23 -1.08 -2.15
N LEU A 108 -17.11 -0.87 -1.44
CA LEU A 108 -15.96 -1.77 -1.47
C LEU A 108 -16.30 -3.14 -0.87
N ASP A 109 -17.03 -3.17 0.25
CA ASP A 109 -17.49 -4.40 0.89
C ASP A 109 -18.44 -5.17 -0.01
N PHE A 110 -19.35 -4.46 -0.67
CA PHE A 110 -20.26 -5.04 -1.67
C PHE A 110 -19.51 -5.70 -2.82
N VAL A 111 -18.56 -4.99 -3.43
CA VAL A 111 -17.72 -5.53 -4.51
C VAL A 111 -16.90 -6.73 -4.03
N GLY A 112 -16.40 -6.70 -2.80
CA GLY A 112 -15.70 -7.81 -2.16
C GLY A 112 -16.59 -9.05 -2.03
N GLN A 113 -17.82 -8.88 -1.54
CA GLN A 113 -18.81 -9.95 -1.43
C GLN A 113 -19.18 -10.52 -2.80
N CYS A 114 -19.37 -9.67 -3.82
CA CYS A 114 -19.61 -10.10 -5.20
C CYS A 114 -18.43 -10.91 -5.76
N LYS A 115 -17.18 -10.49 -5.52
CA LYS A 115 -15.98 -11.23 -5.97
C LYS A 115 -15.88 -12.61 -5.31
N LEU A 116 -16.12 -12.68 -4.00
CA LEU A 116 -16.10 -13.94 -3.25
C LEU A 116 -17.21 -14.91 -3.71
N ALA A 117 -18.41 -14.39 -3.90
CA ALA A 117 -19.54 -15.17 -4.39
C ALA A 117 -19.34 -15.64 -5.85
N SER A 118 -18.78 -14.80 -6.72
CA SER A 118 -18.45 -15.18 -8.11
C SER A 118 -17.34 -16.24 -8.20
N SER A 119 -16.40 -16.24 -7.24
CA SER A 119 -15.31 -17.22 -7.18
C SER A 119 -15.73 -18.56 -6.57
N SER A 120 -16.89 -18.61 -5.91
CA SER A 120 -17.40 -19.83 -5.27
C SER A 120 -18.27 -20.62 -6.24
N SER A 121 -17.85 -21.85 -6.58
CA SER A 121 -18.52 -22.72 -7.56
C SER A 121 -19.94 -23.17 -7.18
N ASN A 122 -20.37 -22.90 -5.94
CA ASN A 122 -21.59 -23.47 -5.36
C ASN A 122 -22.71 -22.45 -5.10
N ALA A 123 -22.52 -21.16 -5.38
CA ALA A 123 -23.56 -20.14 -5.16
C ALA A 123 -23.62 -19.16 -6.33
N SER A 124 -24.74 -19.17 -7.06
CA SER A 124 -25.00 -18.12 -8.06
C SER A 124 -25.19 -16.78 -7.35
N LEU A 125 -24.49 -15.73 -7.79
CA LEU A 125 -24.63 -14.35 -7.31
C LEU A 125 -26.10 -13.93 -7.16
N LYS A 126 -26.93 -14.40 -8.10
CA LYS A 126 -28.36 -14.15 -8.23
C LYS A 126 -29.20 -14.54 -7.01
N THR A 127 -28.79 -15.53 -6.22
CA THR A 127 -29.57 -16.05 -5.08
C THR A 127 -29.19 -15.37 -3.75
N GLN A 128 -28.19 -14.49 -3.77
CA GLN A 128 -27.68 -13.88 -2.55
C GLN A 128 -28.59 -12.75 -2.04
N PRO A 129 -28.84 -12.66 -0.72
CA PRO A 129 -29.73 -11.65 -0.15
C PRO A 129 -29.22 -10.21 -0.31
N PHE A 130 -27.89 -10.03 -0.49
CA PHE A 130 -27.27 -8.73 -0.74
C PHE A 130 -27.45 -8.21 -2.18
N MET A 131 -27.91 -9.06 -3.12
CA MET A 131 -28.19 -8.71 -4.51
C MET A 131 -29.63 -8.18 -4.75
N LYS A 132 -30.43 -8.04 -3.69
CA LYS A 132 -31.78 -7.45 -3.82
C LYS A 132 -31.68 -5.99 -4.24
N GLY A 133 -32.42 -5.59 -5.29
CA GLY A 133 -32.38 -4.23 -5.85
C GLY A 133 -32.58 -3.11 -4.81
N GLY A 134 -33.47 -3.31 -3.83
CA GLY A 134 -33.69 -2.35 -2.75
C GLY A 134 -32.47 -2.16 -1.82
N SER A 135 -31.73 -3.23 -1.53
CA SER A 135 -30.52 -3.18 -0.70
C SER A 135 -29.36 -2.52 -1.44
N VAL A 136 -29.18 -2.84 -2.72
CA VAL A 136 -28.15 -2.21 -3.56
C VAL A 136 -28.45 -0.72 -3.76
N LYS A 137 -29.72 -0.36 -3.99
CA LYS A 137 -30.15 1.04 -4.08
C LYS A 137 -29.85 1.82 -2.81
N ALA A 138 -30.23 1.28 -1.64
CA ALA A 138 -29.95 1.91 -0.35
C ALA A 138 -28.45 2.13 -0.12
N LEU A 139 -27.63 1.13 -0.47
CA LEU A 139 -26.17 1.21 -0.33
C LEU A 139 -25.56 2.28 -1.24
N VAL A 140 -25.93 2.31 -2.52
CA VAL A 140 -25.39 3.27 -3.49
C VAL A 140 -25.87 4.69 -3.18
N THR A 141 -27.13 4.88 -2.78
CA THR A 141 -27.65 6.20 -2.38
C THR A 141 -26.97 6.73 -1.13
N GLN A 142 -26.84 5.91 -0.08
CA GLN A 142 -26.09 6.26 1.13
C GLN A 142 -24.63 6.65 0.81
N THR A 143 -23.97 5.88 -0.05
CA THR A 143 -22.59 6.18 -0.47
C THR A 143 -22.53 7.50 -1.25
N THR A 144 -23.51 7.77 -2.12
CA THR A 144 -23.54 9.01 -2.94
C THR A 144 -23.70 10.26 -2.07
N GLU A 145 -24.60 10.21 -1.08
CA GLU A 145 -24.88 11.35 -0.20
C GLU A 145 -23.69 11.68 0.72
N GLY A 146 -23.08 10.66 1.34
CA GLY A 146 -21.94 10.84 2.26
C GLY A 146 -20.64 11.23 1.57
N LEU A 147 -20.39 10.68 0.38
CA LEU A 147 -19.12 10.83 -0.34
C LEU A 147 -18.73 12.29 -0.59
N SER A 148 -19.70 13.15 -0.91
CA SER A 148 -19.42 14.54 -1.27
C SER A 148 -18.91 15.36 -0.08
N ASP A 149 -19.42 15.07 1.12
CA ASP A 149 -19.05 15.78 2.34
C ASP A 149 -17.80 15.17 2.97
N GLU A 150 -17.67 13.85 2.97
CA GLU A 150 -16.45 13.18 3.42
C GLU A 150 -15.24 13.55 2.54
N LEU A 151 -15.42 13.69 1.23
CA LEU A 151 -14.34 14.11 0.34
C LEU A 151 -13.87 15.54 0.62
N LYS A 152 -14.78 16.45 0.98
CA LYS A 152 -14.43 17.82 1.41
C LYS A 152 -13.70 17.80 2.75
N GLU A 153 -14.15 16.96 3.68
CA GLU A 153 -13.51 16.80 4.98
C GLU A 153 -12.08 16.27 4.83
N VAL A 154 -11.89 15.18 4.07
CA VAL A 154 -10.56 14.64 3.76
C VAL A 154 -9.67 15.69 3.09
N THR A 155 -10.19 16.46 2.14
CA THR A 155 -9.43 17.55 1.49
C THR A 155 -9.00 18.63 2.48
N THR A 156 -9.90 19.04 3.37
CA THR A 156 -9.61 20.02 4.43
C THR A 156 -8.52 19.49 5.37
N GLN A 157 -8.63 18.23 5.78
CA GLN A 157 -7.64 17.58 6.62
C GLN A 157 -6.29 17.49 5.92
N MET A 158 -6.24 17.09 4.64
CA MET A 158 -5.00 17.04 3.86
C MET A 158 -4.32 18.41 3.77
N ALA A 159 -5.10 19.49 3.63
CA ALA A 159 -4.59 20.86 3.60
C ALA A 159 -3.95 21.31 4.93
N LEU A 160 -4.33 20.71 6.06
CA LEU A 160 -3.73 21.02 7.37
C LEU A 160 -2.35 20.39 7.56
N TYR A 161 -2.12 19.20 6.97
CA TYR A 161 -0.87 18.46 7.15
C TYR A 161 0.11 18.65 5.99
N LEU A 162 -0.36 18.74 4.76
CA LEU A 162 0.46 18.83 3.55
C LEU A 162 0.34 20.23 2.95
N ASP A 163 1.43 21.00 2.97
CA ASP A 163 1.42 22.39 2.46
C ASP A 163 1.40 22.44 0.92
N ASN A 164 1.82 21.38 0.24
CA ASN A 164 1.93 21.33 -1.22
C ASN A 164 0.69 20.68 -1.87
N PRO A 165 -0.11 21.42 -2.68
CA PRO A 165 -1.30 20.89 -3.36
C PRO A 165 -0.97 19.80 -4.39
N ALA A 166 0.23 19.82 -4.99
CA ALA A 166 0.67 18.78 -5.90
C ALA A 166 0.81 17.42 -5.18
N THR A 167 1.36 17.42 -3.96
CA THR A 167 1.48 16.20 -3.13
C THR A 167 0.12 15.68 -2.70
N GLN A 168 -0.82 16.58 -2.37
CA GLN A 168 -2.20 16.21 -2.05
C GLN A 168 -2.86 15.51 -3.24
N SER A 169 -2.75 16.08 -4.44
CA SER A 169 -3.29 15.48 -5.67
C SER A 169 -2.66 14.11 -5.98
N ILE A 170 -1.35 13.95 -5.76
CA ILE A 170 -0.65 12.69 -5.96
C ILE A 170 -1.21 11.58 -5.05
N LEU A 171 -1.49 11.89 -3.77
CA LEU A 171 -2.05 10.92 -2.82
C LEU A 171 -3.52 10.60 -3.08
N LEU A 172 -4.31 11.56 -3.59
CA LEU A 172 -5.73 11.34 -3.88
C LEU A 172 -5.99 10.60 -5.19
N LYS A 173 -5.08 10.68 -6.18
CA LYS A 173 -5.21 9.95 -7.45
C LYS A 173 -5.40 8.43 -7.27
N PRO A 174 -4.59 7.72 -6.46
CA PRO A 174 -4.82 6.31 -6.15
C PRO A 174 -6.17 6.01 -5.51
N VAL A 175 -6.63 6.85 -4.57
CA VAL A 175 -7.93 6.71 -3.91
C VAL A 175 -9.06 6.79 -4.95
N VAL A 176 -9.04 7.83 -5.77
CA VAL A 176 -10.00 8.06 -6.87
C VAL A 176 -10.02 6.87 -7.83
N ARG A 177 -8.85 6.36 -8.21
CA ARG A 177 -8.72 5.19 -9.09
C ARG A 177 -9.29 3.92 -8.45
N LYS A 178 -9.06 3.71 -7.15
CA LYS A 178 -9.58 2.54 -6.43
C LYS A 178 -11.11 2.57 -6.35
N ILE A 179 -11.70 3.73 -6.03
CA ILE A 179 -13.17 3.90 -5.97
C ILE A 179 -13.79 3.76 -7.37
N THR A 180 -13.19 4.36 -8.40
CA THR A 180 -13.68 4.25 -9.78
C THR A 180 -13.70 2.78 -10.24
N ARG A 181 -12.63 2.03 -9.95
CA ARG A 181 -12.59 0.58 -10.24
C ARG A 181 -13.66 -0.20 -9.49
N ALA A 182 -13.94 0.14 -8.23
CA ALA A 182 -15.00 -0.50 -7.46
C ALA A 182 -16.39 -0.20 -8.06
N VAL A 183 -16.61 1.04 -8.53
CA VAL A 183 -17.82 1.41 -9.27
C VAL A 183 -17.96 0.58 -10.55
N ASP A 184 -16.90 0.47 -11.35
CA ASP A 184 -16.90 -0.32 -12.60
C ASP A 184 -17.18 -1.81 -12.34
N ASP A 185 -16.55 -2.37 -11.31
CA ASP A 185 -16.78 -3.76 -10.91
C ASP A 185 -18.23 -3.96 -10.42
N ALA A 186 -18.76 -3.03 -9.64
CA ALA A 186 -20.16 -3.06 -9.19
C ALA A 186 -21.14 -2.99 -10.36
N GLN A 187 -20.90 -2.13 -11.36
CA GLN A 187 -21.71 -2.04 -12.58
C GLN A 187 -21.77 -3.39 -13.31
N LYS A 188 -20.61 -4.04 -13.51
CA LYS A 188 -20.54 -5.36 -14.16
C LYS A 188 -21.30 -6.43 -13.38
N PHE A 189 -21.13 -6.48 -12.06
CA PHE A 189 -21.83 -7.46 -11.23
C PHE A 189 -23.35 -7.25 -11.24
N ILE A 190 -23.80 -5.99 -11.30
CA ILE A 190 -25.23 -5.66 -11.43
C ILE A 190 -25.73 -6.10 -12.81
N GLU A 191 -25.00 -5.83 -13.89
CA GLU A 191 -25.36 -6.28 -15.25
C GLU A 191 -25.44 -7.82 -15.36
N ASP A 192 -24.51 -8.54 -14.74
CA ASP A 192 -24.49 -10.02 -14.74
C ASP A 192 -25.62 -10.63 -13.90
N ALA A 193 -26.02 -9.95 -12.81
CA ALA A 193 -27.08 -10.40 -11.91
C ALA A 193 -28.49 -10.26 -12.50
N VAL A 194 -28.70 -9.38 -13.47
CA VAL A 194 -30.01 -9.07 -14.10
C VAL A 194 -30.62 -10.27 -14.85
N ASN A 195 -29.84 -11.30 -15.16
CA ASN A 195 -30.34 -12.52 -15.82
C ASN A 195 -31.00 -13.53 -14.86
N GLY A 196 -31.49 -13.11 -13.70
CA GLY A 196 -32.26 -13.95 -12.77
C GLY A 196 -33.23 -13.10 -11.95
N GLU A 197 -34.52 -13.35 -12.11
CA GLU A 197 -35.62 -12.72 -11.38
C GLU A 197 -35.34 -12.62 -9.88
N HIS A 198 -35.14 -11.40 -9.33
CA HIS A 198 -35.38 -11.06 -7.92
C HIS A 198 -35.47 -9.53 -7.71
N GLY A 199 -36.59 -8.92 -8.11
CA GLY A 199 -36.98 -7.57 -7.64
C GLY A 199 -36.14 -6.39 -8.15
N TRP A 200 -35.53 -6.54 -9.32
CA TRP A 200 -34.94 -5.42 -10.07
C TRP A 200 -35.97 -4.88 -11.05
N ASP A 201 -36.62 -3.77 -10.69
CA ASP A 201 -37.44 -3.02 -11.62
C ASP A 201 -36.54 -2.24 -12.59
N GLU A 202 -36.97 -2.07 -13.85
CA GLU A 202 -36.20 -1.33 -14.87
C GLU A 202 -35.87 0.11 -14.40
N GLY A 203 -36.76 0.73 -13.63
CA GLY A 203 -36.52 2.03 -13.00
C GLY A 203 -35.50 1.99 -11.84
N ALA A 204 -35.49 0.94 -11.01
CA ALA A 204 -34.50 0.79 -9.95
C ALA A 204 -33.08 0.60 -10.52
N ARG A 205 -32.98 -0.05 -11.69
CA ARG A 205 -31.73 -0.20 -12.44
C ARG A 205 -31.20 1.14 -12.94
N GLU A 206 -32.05 1.94 -13.59
CA GLU A 206 -31.64 3.25 -14.11
C GLU A 206 -31.20 4.19 -12.99
N GLU A 207 -31.90 4.19 -11.85
CA GLU A 207 -31.54 4.98 -10.69
C GLU A 207 -30.20 4.56 -10.08
N VAL A 208 -29.95 3.25 -9.91
CA VAL A 208 -28.68 2.74 -9.39
C VAL A 208 -27.52 3.05 -10.34
N MET A 209 -27.70 2.85 -11.65
CA MET A 209 -26.67 3.17 -12.64
C MET A 209 -26.38 4.67 -12.72
N THR A 210 -27.42 5.52 -12.56
CA THR A 210 -27.25 6.97 -12.52
C THR A 210 -26.53 7.41 -11.25
N ALA A 211 -26.87 6.82 -10.09
CA ALA A 211 -26.20 7.10 -8.83
C ALA A 211 -24.71 6.66 -8.85
N LEU A 212 -24.40 5.50 -9.44
CA LEU A 212 -23.01 5.07 -9.65
C LEU A 212 -22.23 6.02 -10.57
N LYS A 213 -22.84 6.53 -11.63
CA LYS A 213 -22.23 7.57 -12.48
C LYS A 213 -22.06 8.91 -11.73
N THR A 214 -22.98 9.26 -10.85
CA THR A 214 -22.87 10.44 -9.98
C THR A 214 -21.70 10.29 -9.01
N ILE A 215 -21.50 9.11 -8.41
CA ILE A 215 -20.32 8.79 -7.59
C ILE A 215 -19.04 8.95 -8.42
N GLU A 216 -18.98 8.35 -9.61
CA GLU A 216 -17.81 8.42 -10.47
C GLU A 216 -17.45 9.87 -10.85
N THR A 217 -18.44 10.68 -11.20
CA THR A 217 -18.24 12.10 -11.55
C THR A 217 -17.89 12.95 -10.32
N ALA A 218 -18.49 12.70 -9.16
CA ALA A 218 -18.17 13.38 -7.90
C ALA A 218 -16.71 13.13 -7.50
N VAL A 219 -16.25 11.88 -7.56
CA VAL A 219 -14.86 11.50 -7.21
C VAL A 219 -13.86 12.09 -8.20
N LYS A 220 -14.14 12.01 -9.51
CA LYS A 220 -13.27 12.60 -10.55
C LYS A 220 -13.20 14.14 -10.45
N SER A 221 -14.33 14.80 -10.20
CA SER A 221 -14.37 16.26 -10.07
C SER A 221 -13.69 16.75 -8.79
N GLY A 222 -13.77 15.99 -7.69
CA GLY A 222 -13.04 16.29 -6.46
C GLY A 222 -11.52 16.24 -6.64
N SER A 223 -11.01 15.29 -7.43
CA SER A 223 -9.60 15.23 -7.80
C SER A 223 -9.19 16.37 -8.75
N ALA A 224 -10.04 16.70 -9.72
CA ALA A 224 -9.76 17.74 -10.73
C ALA A 224 -9.77 19.16 -10.13
N LYS A 225 -10.66 19.45 -9.17
CA LYS A 225 -10.72 20.75 -8.49
C LYS A 225 -9.47 21.06 -7.66
N GLN A 226 -8.72 20.05 -7.22
CA GLN A 226 -7.44 20.22 -6.52
C GLN A 226 -6.24 20.46 -7.46
N LEU A 227 -6.37 20.21 -8.76
CA LEU A 227 -5.29 20.48 -9.74
C LEU A 227 -5.26 21.94 -10.21
N VAL A 228 -6.29 22.73 -9.89
CA VAL A 228 -6.51 24.09 -10.44
C VAL A 228 -6.41 25.19 -9.37
N ARG A 229 -6.22 24.83 -8.08
CA ARG A 229 -6.02 25.79 -6.99
C ARG A 229 -4.60 25.76 -6.44
#